data_AF-A0AAN8P1L3-F1
#
_entry.id   AF-A0AAN8P1L3-F1
#
_cell.length_a   1.000
_cell.length_b   1.000
_cell.length_c   1.000
_cell.angle_alpha   90.00
_cell.angle_beta   90.00
_cell.angle_gamma   90.00
#
_symmetry.space_group_name_H-M   'P 1'
#
loop_
_entity.id
_entity.type
_entity.pdbx_description
1 polymer ?
#
loop_
_entity_poly.entity_id
_entity_poly.type
_entity_poly.pdbx_seq_one_letter_code
_entity_poly.pdbx_strand_id
1 'polypeptide(L)'
;MGKQDAQRPPPPDNSEVLVIQLGSQSESEAIQFHHGDFLFKIRQVIGLSVAKTADEAIDFINTKHPAFILVVDSEFVNPAYRRLQNEVAFIVENGAAFIMCGEFPRNVDTEKFRHMALNAFNLGWDIGPVHKGKFDLHKPCDVLDGIHRAPGIELDLQMTAVLVNRVEEKSRLYICKDFDQSQNDAFAALAFEKRGQGYFGWVGDTNGLDSIHNVINRFIDRAGPKLRAGRIRNLRRGRNTPQIRGGRPAGHTRHNKAMRANKPPPRQQGPCDNCGRNFTTQTCFDCKVVFYCSMSCMNAATRKHKEVCTAHKITLSQAIEMADQGDPMPLVRELVISPKDHQEVLERLIDCYRFRVEDLNNISGIQAGCYRDSSTGDVHLEEFVNFLRQLQRSNQPARPPWWELASQVQCEDMACNHIMRYYIGNPIDENEVVAHYGNKLMPAALRALSDILYNGPVPERADLEDEDNTDMTKTNPMLDFNELGQWERASSSGTDDIDRALNSLKLEDPISTVAVIETKSESPAPASPSPPAPRAIEPTPEPPIQRQVGRKKREPIVHVWEPPTTD
;
A
#
# COMPACT_ATOMS: atom_id res chain seq x y z
N MET A 1 15.73 52.47 35.44
CA MET A 1 15.81 52.25 33.98
C MET A 1 15.77 50.75 33.71
N GLY A 2 14.57 50.19 33.52
CA GLY A 2 14.39 48.78 33.18
C GLY A 2 14.35 48.62 31.66
N LYS A 3 15.21 47.76 31.12
CA LYS A 3 15.12 47.32 29.72
C LYS A 3 13.86 46.49 29.59
N GLN A 4 12.89 46.97 28.81
CA GLN A 4 11.73 46.17 28.42
C GLN A 4 12.23 45.08 27.48
N ASP A 5 12.15 43.83 27.94
CA ASP A 5 12.30 42.66 27.08
C ASP A 5 11.22 42.73 26.00
N ALA A 6 11.65 42.98 24.76
CA ALA A 6 10.77 42.94 23.60
C ALA A 6 10.21 41.52 23.48
N GLN A 7 8.91 41.36 23.82
CA GLN A 7 8.19 40.11 23.65
C GLN A 7 8.31 39.67 22.19
N ARG A 8 8.97 38.52 21.95
CA ARG A 8 8.97 37.88 20.63
C ARG A 8 7.51 37.65 20.21
N PRO A 9 7.12 38.00 18.97
CA PRO A 9 5.78 37.72 18.48
C PRO A 9 5.48 36.21 18.61
N PRO A 10 4.24 35.82 18.91
CA PRO A 10 3.87 34.42 19.00
C PRO A 10 4.23 33.71 17.68
N PRO A 11 4.84 32.52 17.73
CA PRO A 11 5.19 31.78 16.53
C PRO A 11 3.94 31.54 15.68
N PRO A 12 4.04 31.60 14.34
CA PRO A 12 2.89 31.40 13.46
C PRO A 12 2.27 30.01 13.70
N ASP A 13 0.95 29.99 13.90
CA ASP A 13 0.13 28.82 14.30
C ASP A 13 -0.06 27.76 13.19
N ASN A 14 0.90 27.68 12.27
CA ASN A 14 0.91 26.73 11.17
C ASN A 14 2.03 25.72 11.43
N SER A 15 1.72 24.66 12.18
CA SER A 15 2.59 23.48 12.18
C SER A 15 2.66 22.93 10.75
N GLU A 16 3.75 23.20 10.06
CA GLU A 16 3.96 22.81 8.67
C GLU A 16 4.62 21.44 8.54
N VAL A 17 5.31 21.00 9.59
CA VAL A 17 6.01 19.72 9.66
C VAL A 17 5.31 18.81 10.67
N LEU A 18 4.87 17.64 10.20
CA LEU A 18 4.43 16.52 11.02
C LEU A 18 5.57 15.51 11.09
N VAL A 19 5.97 15.12 12.30
CA VAL A 19 6.84 13.97 12.55
C VAL A 19 5.95 12.81 12.98
N ILE A 20 6.02 11.69 12.27
CA ILE A 20 5.34 10.45 12.62
C ILE A 20 6.35 9.56 13.31
N GLN A 21 6.04 9.17 14.54
CA GLN A 21 6.88 8.33 15.37
C GLN A 21 6.05 7.23 16.04
N LEU A 22 5.91 6.08 15.39
CA LEU A 22 5.03 4.98 15.84
C LEU A 22 5.77 3.91 16.65
N GLY A 23 7.10 3.99 16.68
CA GLY A 23 7.95 3.03 17.37
C GLY A 23 7.76 3.00 18.89
N SER A 24 8.37 2.00 19.49
CA SER A 24 8.43 1.78 20.94
C SER A 24 9.10 2.96 21.68
N GLN A 25 8.94 2.99 23.01
CA GLN A 25 9.60 3.99 23.87
C GLN A 25 11.13 3.96 23.73
N SER A 26 11.73 2.78 23.58
CA SER A 26 13.18 2.63 23.34
C SER A 26 13.62 3.25 22.01
N GLU A 27 12.83 3.09 20.96
CA GLU A 27 13.12 3.73 19.66
C GLU A 27 12.95 5.25 19.75
N SER A 28 11.96 5.72 20.51
CA SER A 28 11.82 7.15 20.81
C SER A 28 13.07 7.74 21.45
N GLU A 29 13.69 7.01 22.37
CA GLU A 29 14.90 7.44 23.06
C GLU A 29 16.10 7.46 22.13
N ALA A 30 16.24 6.45 21.25
CA ALA A 30 17.26 6.42 20.21
C ALA A 30 17.12 7.60 19.24
N ILE A 31 15.90 7.88 18.77
CA ILE A 31 15.61 9.03 17.89
C ILE A 31 15.96 10.34 18.59
N GLN A 32 15.57 10.50 19.85
CA GLN A 32 15.87 11.71 20.61
C GLN A 32 17.39 11.88 20.84
N PHE A 33 18.11 10.77 21.03
CA PHE A 33 19.55 10.78 21.25
C PHE A 33 20.33 11.11 19.96
N HIS A 34 20.01 10.49 18.82
CA HIS A 34 20.73 10.72 17.56
C HIS A 34 20.22 11.92 16.75
N HIS A 35 18.94 12.25 16.87
CA HIS A 35 18.29 13.26 16.02
C HIS A 35 17.59 14.38 16.80
N GLY A 36 17.72 14.42 18.13
CA GLY A 36 17.09 15.43 18.97
C GLY A 36 17.47 16.86 18.58
N ASP A 37 18.74 17.12 18.31
CA ASP A 37 19.24 18.43 17.89
C ASP A 37 18.67 18.87 16.53
N PHE A 38 18.53 17.93 15.60
CA PHE A 38 17.93 18.16 14.29
C PHE A 38 16.45 18.52 14.40
N LEU A 39 15.68 17.72 15.13
CA LEU A 39 14.25 17.97 15.35
C LEU A 39 14.03 19.27 16.11
N PHE A 40 14.90 19.58 17.07
CA PHE A 40 14.90 20.85 17.77
C PHE A 40 15.17 22.02 16.81
N LYS A 41 16.19 21.93 15.94
CA LYS A 41 16.49 22.94 14.92
C LYS A 41 15.29 23.15 13.99
N ILE A 42 14.66 22.09 13.48
CA ILE A 42 13.44 22.22 12.65
C ILE A 42 12.35 22.95 13.42
N ARG A 43 12.06 22.53 14.66
CA ARG A 43 11.01 23.13 15.50
C ARG A 43 11.22 24.63 15.72
N GLN A 44 12.46 25.11 15.75
CA GLN A 44 12.77 26.55 15.88
C GLN A 44 12.51 27.33 14.59
N VAL A 45 12.65 26.71 13.42
CA VAL A 45 12.50 27.38 12.11
C VAL A 45 11.08 27.26 11.58
N ILE A 46 10.48 26.07 11.68
CA ILE A 46 9.22 25.69 11.05
C ILE A 46 8.43 24.91 12.09
N GLY A 47 7.18 25.33 12.37
CA GLY A 47 6.34 24.69 13.38
C GLY A 47 6.29 23.17 13.20
N LEU A 48 6.67 22.45 14.25
CA LEU A 48 6.80 20.99 14.25
C LEU A 48 5.81 20.38 15.24
N SER A 49 5.11 19.33 14.81
CA SER A 49 4.24 18.51 15.65
C SER A 49 4.64 17.05 15.51
N VAL A 50 4.56 16.30 16.61
CA VAL A 50 4.89 14.88 16.65
C VAL A 50 3.61 14.10 16.91
N ALA A 51 3.31 13.10 16.08
CA ALA A 51 2.23 12.15 16.31
C ALA A 51 2.84 10.81 16.73
N LYS A 52 2.37 10.27 17.86
CA LYS A 52 2.86 9.01 18.43
C LYS A 52 1.94 7.82 18.12
N THR A 53 0.78 8.09 17.55
CA THR A 53 -0.18 7.08 17.13
C THR A 53 -0.64 7.35 15.71
N ALA A 54 -1.14 6.31 15.03
CA ALA A 54 -1.66 6.45 13.69
C ALA A 54 -2.89 7.37 13.63
N ASP A 55 -3.77 7.31 14.64
CA ASP A 55 -4.95 8.17 14.71
C ASP A 55 -4.58 9.64 14.92
N GLU A 56 -3.61 9.96 15.79
CA GLU A 56 -3.10 11.33 15.94
C GLU A 56 -2.52 11.88 14.64
N ALA A 57 -1.77 11.05 13.90
CA ALA A 57 -1.18 11.43 12.63
C ALA A 57 -2.28 11.68 11.57
N ILE A 58 -3.26 10.80 11.47
CA ILE A 58 -4.42 10.95 10.56
C ILE A 58 -5.21 12.22 10.89
N ASP A 59 -5.52 12.45 12.17
CA ASP A 59 -6.25 13.64 12.61
C ASP A 59 -5.47 14.91 12.28
N PHE A 60 -4.16 14.92 12.50
CA PHE A 60 -3.31 16.03 12.14
C PHE A 60 -3.27 16.26 10.62
N ILE A 61 -3.12 15.21 9.81
CA ILE A 61 -3.16 15.28 8.34
C ILE A 61 -4.50 15.84 7.86
N ASN A 62 -5.60 15.46 8.51
CA ASN A 62 -6.94 15.85 8.13
C ASN A 62 -7.32 17.27 8.54
N THR A 63 -6.73 17.79 9.63
CA THR A 63 -7.09 19.09 10.21
C THR A 63 -6.08 20.18 9.88
N LYS A 64 -4.78 19.88 9.99
CA LYS A 64 -3.68 20.83 9.76
C LYS A 64 -3.08 20.71 8.37
N HIS A 65 -3.17 19.51 7.77
CA HIS A 65 -2.69 19.21 6.43
C HIS A 65 -1.20 19.58 6.28
N PRO A 66 -0.24 18.90 6.90
CA PRO A 66 1.16 19.31 6.87
C PRO A 66 1.70 19.52 5.45
N ALA A 67 2.67 20.43 5.29
CA ALA A 67 3.43 20.56 4.04
C ALA A 67 4.54 19.50 3.97
N PHE A 68 5.05 19.08 5.14
CA PHE A 68 6.11 18.09 5.27
C PHE A 68 5.72 17.04 6.30
N ILE A 69 5.94 15.78 5.95
CA ILE A 69 5.75 14.62 6.81
C ILE A 69 7.11 13.92 6.90
N LEU A 70 7.68 13.89 8.10
CA LEU A 70 8.91 13.17 8.41
C LEU A 70 8.53 11.88 9.13
N VAL A 71 9.00 10.73 8.64
CA VAL A 71 8.86 9.46 9.36
C VAL A 71 10.24 9.06 9.84
N VAL A 72 10.35 8.88 11.16
CA VAL A 72 11.63 8.71 11.86
C VAL A 72 11.90 7.29 12.34
N ASP A 73 10.89 6.41 12.36
CA ASP A 73 11.02 4.99 12.68
C ASP A 73 10.39 4.10 11.61
N SER A 74 10.88 2.86 11.52
CA SER A 74 10.45 1.90 10.51
C SER A 74 9.06 1.32 10.78
N GLU A 75 8.49 1.46 11.98
CA GLU A 75 7.20 0.88 12.35
C GLU A 75 6.07 1.37 11.41
N PHE A 76 6.24 2.54 10.79
CA PHE A 76 5.36 3.03 9.71
C PHE A 76 5.18 2.08 8.52
N VAL A 77 6.15 1.20 8.20
CA VAL A 77 6.02 0.24 7.08
C VAL A 77 5.09 -0.93 7.41
N ASN A 78 4.73 -1.11 8.68
CA ASN A 78 3.88 -2.21 9.11
C ASN A 78 2.51 -2.14 8.41
N PRO A 79 2.03 -3.24 7.78
CA PRO A 79 0.71 -3.30 7.17
C PRO A 79 -0.44 -2.89 8.11
N ALA A 80 -0.27 -3.00 9.43
CA ALA A 80 -1.23 -2.51 10.41
C ALA A 80 -1.56 -1.01 10.26
N TYR A 81 -0.63 -0.20 9.73
CA TYR A 81 -0.82 1.24 9.50
C TYR A 81 -1.21 1.60 8.07
N ARG A 82 -1.70 0.64 7.27
CA ARG A 82 -2.12 0.84 5.88
C ARG A 82 -3.02 2.07 5.68
N ARG A 83 -3.98 2.28 6.58
CA ARG A 83 -4.87 3.46 6.56
C ARG A 83 -4.10 4.78 6.64
N LEU A 84 -3.14 4.88 7.56
CA LEU A 84 -2.29 6.06 7.69
C LEU A 84 -1.40 6.23 6.44
N GLN A 85 -0.79 5.14 5.95
CA GLN A 85 0.03 5.16 4.74
C GLN A 85 -0.76 5.72 3.54
N ASN A 86 -2.02 5.31 3.37
CA ASN A 86 -2.90 5.80 2.31
C ASN A 86 -3.25 7.29 2.46
N GLU A 87 -3.50 7.78 3.68
CA GLU A 87 -3.72 9.21 3.93
C GLU A 87 -2.46 10.05 3.66
N VAL A 88 -1.29 9.53 4.02
CA VAL A 88 0.01 10.15 3.71
C VAL A 88 0.24 10.19 2.20
N ALA A 89 0.03 9.08 1.50
CA ALA A 89 0.14 9.03 0.04
C ALA A 89 -0.82 10.02 -0.64
N PHE A 90 -2.07 10.06 -0.19
CA PHE A 90 -3.06 11.01 -0.69
C PHE A 90 -2.62 12.46 -0.53
N ILE A 91 -2.12 12.87 0.64
CA ILE A 91 -1.69 14.26 0.83
C ILE A 91 -0.40 14.58 0.07
N VAL A 92 0.50 13.59 -0.11
CA VAL A 92 1.70 13.73 -0.96
C VAL A 92 1.31 14.00 -2.41
N GLU A 93 0.40 13.20 -2.99
CA GLU A 93 -0.10 13.43 -4.35
C GLU A 93 -0.72 14.83 -4.52
N ASN A 94 -1.27 15.38 -3.43
CA ASN A 94 -1.90 16.69 -3.37
C ASN A 94 -0.95 17.84 -2.95
N GLY A 95 0.35 17.60 -2.86
CA GLY A 95 1.36 18.64 -2.68
C GLY A 95 1.97 18.72 -1.28
N ALA A 96 2.05 17.62 -0.55
CA ALA A 96 2.95 17.49 0.60
C ALA A 96 4.25 16.76 0.21
N ALA A 97 5.30 16.94 1.00
CA ALA A 97 6.51 16.10 0.91
C ALA A 97 6.53 15.10 2.06
N PHE A 98 6.77 13.84 1.73
CA PHE A 98 6.96 12.74 2.67
C PHE A 98 8.43 12.32 2.64
N ILE A 99 9.10 12.25 3.78
CA ILE A 99 10.53 11.94 3.88
C ILE A 99 10.73 10.89 4.97
N MET A 100 11.30 9.74 4.60
CA MET A 100 11.78 8.73 5.56
C MET A 100 13.23 9.05 5.90
N CYS A 101 13.51 9.23 7.19
CA CYS A 101 14.82 9.65 7.69
C CYS A 101 15.03 9.19 9.14
N GLY A 102 16.13 9.59 9.77
CA GLY A 102 16.36 9.29 11.18
C GLY A 102 16.74 7.83 11.41
N GLU A 103 16.07 7.16 12.35
CA GLU A 103 16.27 5.73 12.62
C GLU A 103 15.53 4.81 11.62
N PHE A 104 14.66 5.38 10.76
CA PHE A 104 13.90 4.61 9.77
C PHE A 104 14.76 3.63 8.96
N PRO A 105 15.87 4.03 8.32
CA PRO A 105 16.62 3.14 7.44
C PRO A 105 17.29 1.99 8.18
N ARG A 106 17.55 2.15 9.49
CA ARG A 106 18.29 1.15 10.28
C ARG A 106 17.47 -0.11 10.54
N ASN A 107 16.18 0.06 10.80
CA ASN A 107 15.31 -1.00 11.31
C ASN A 107 14.22 -1.41 10.32
N VAL A 108 14.30 -0.95 9.07
CA VAL A 108 13.24 -1.22 8.09
C VAL A 108 13.34 -2.63 7.55
N ASP A 109 12.22 -3.34 7.58
CA ASP A 109 12.07 -4.63 6.92
C ASP A 109 11.91 -4.43 5.40
N THR A 110 12.74 -5.12 4.61
CA THR A 110 12.79 -4.97 3.16
C THR A 110 11.46 -5.29 2.48
N GLU A 111 10.79 -6.37 2.91
CA GLU A 111 9.55 -6.82 2.29
C GLU A 111 8.41 -5.83 2.59
N LYS A 112 8.25 -5.46 3.87
CA LYS A 112 7.23 -4.48 4.28
C LYS A 112 7.48 -3.11 3.64
N PHE A 113 8.73 -2.68 3.52
CA PHE A 113 9.07 -1.44 2.79
C PHE A 113 8.65 -1.52 1.33
N ARG A 114 9.01 -2.60 0.63
CA ARG A 114 8.66 -2.81 -0.78
C ARG A 114 7.16 -2.77 -0.97
N HIS A 115 6.40 -3.46 -0.12
CA HIS A 115 4.93 -3.41 -0.14
C HIS A 115 4.41 -2.00 0.11
N MET A 116 4.89 -1.28 1.13
CA MET A 116 4.43 0.08 1.42
C MET A 116 4.76 1.06 0.27
N ALA A 117 5.99 1.03 -0.26
CA ALA A 117 6.42 1.88 -1.37
C ALA A 117 5.59 1.62 -2.64
N LEU A 118 5.35 0.35 -2.97
CA LEU A 118 4.55 -0.04 -4.12
C LEU A 118 3.07 0.29 -3.90
N ASN A 119 2.52 -0.09 -2.75
CA ASN A 119 1.09 -0.11 -2.54
C ASN A 119 0.55 1.25 -2.10
N ALA A 120 1.25 2.00 -1.25
CA ALA A 120 0.79 3.34 -0.86
C ALA A 120 1.23 4.38 -1.88
N PHE A 121 2.45 4.28 -2.41
CA PHE A 121 3.05 5.33 -3.22
C PHE A 121 3.23 4.99 -4.68
N ASN A 122 2.96 3.75 -5.12
CA ASN A 122 3.16 3.29 -6.49
C ASN A 122 4.61 3.56 -6.97
N LEU A 123 5.56 3.12 -6.15
CA LEU A 123 7.00 3.16 -6.38
C LEU A 123 7.58 1.76 -6.35
N GLY A 124 8.37 1.42 -7.37
CA GLY A 124 9.10 0.14 -7.45
C GLY A 124 10.40 0.11 -6.65
N TRP A 125 10.57 1.01 -5.67
CA TRP A 125 11.77 1.11 -4.84
C TRP A 125 11.90 -0.11 -3.93
N ASP A 126 13.15 -0.50 -3.68
CA ASP A 126 13.47 -1.63 -2.80
C ASP A 126 14.66 -1.31 -1.92
N ILE A 127 14.74 -1.94 -0.75
CA ILE A 127 15.89 -1.76 0.15
C ILE A 127 17.09 -2.49 -0.44
N GLY A 128 18.19 -1.76 -0.59
CA GLY A 128 19.49 -2.24 -1.03
C GLY A 128 20.43 -2.54 0.12
N PRO A 129 21.71 -2.84 -0.18
CA PRO A 129 22.69 -3.15 0.85
C PRO A 129 23.01 -1.93 1.71
N VAL A 130 23.51 -2.17 2.92
CA VAL A 130 24.12 -1.14 3.75
C VAL A 130 25.56 -0.93 3.28
N HIS A 131 25.92 0.31 2.99
CA HIS A 131 27.26 0.65 2.52
C HIS A 131 27.85 1.80 3.33
N LYS A 132 29.10 1.62 3.78
CA LYS A 132 29.91 2.65 4.42
C LYS A 132 30.97 3.12 3.45
N GLY A 133 30.87 4.38 3.02
CA GLY A 133 31.77 4.88 2.00
C GLY A 133 31.53 6.33 1.64
N LYS A 134 32.03 6.68 0.46
CA LYS A 134 31.90 8.00 -0.13
C LYS A 134 30.74 8.01 -1.13
N PHE A 135 29.87 9.01 -1.00
CA PHE A 135 28.73 9.22 -1.86
C PHE A 135 28.86 10.56 -2.56
N ASP A 136 28.75 10.57 -3.88
CA ASP A 136 28.87 11.78 -4.69
C ASP A 136 27.49 12.34 -5.02
N LEU A 137 27.40 13.67 -5.06
CA LEU A 137 26.21 14.39 -5.50
C LEU A 137 25.94 14.09 -6.98
N HIS A 138 24.78 13.52 -7.27
CA HIS A 138 24.40 13.09 -8.61
C HIS A 138 23.97 14.30 -9.46
N LYS A 139 24.79 14.69 -10.43
CA LYS A 139 24.56 15.88 -11.27
C LYS A 139 23.25 15.85 -12.10
N PRO A 140 22.79 14.69 -12.63
CA PRO A 140 21.51 14.59 -13.31
C PRO A 140 20.27 14.80 -12.43
N CYS A 141 20.45 14.98 -11.11
CA CYS A 141 19.34 15.20 -10.18
C CYS A 141 18.55 16.46 -10.55
N ASP A 142 17.32 16.25 -11.03
CA ASP A 142 16.35 17.30 -11.36
C ASP A 142 15.36 17.55 -10.21
N VAL A 143 15.61 16.91 -9.06
CA VAL A 143 14.85 17.16 -7.84
C VAL A 143 15.01 18.63 -7.44
N LEU A 144 13.90 19.35 -7.39
CA LEU A 144 13.82 20.73 -6.92
C LEU A 144 14.83 21.67 -7.58
N ASP A 145 14.73 21.87 -8.90
CA ASP A 145 15.42 22.88 -9.72
C ASP A 145 16.66 23.48 -9.03
N GLY A 146 17.80 22.78 -9.06
CA GLY A 146 19.05 23.29 -8.52
C GLY A 146 19.26 23.11 -7.01
N ILE A 147 18.65 22.09 -6.38
CA ILE A 147 19.01 21.71 -5.00
C ILE A 147 20.51 21.46 -4.84
N HIS A 148 21.15 20.89 -5.86
CA HIS A 148 22.60 20.66 -5.92
C HIS A 148 23.46 21.94 -5.87
N ARG A 149 22.85 23.13 -6.04
CA ARG A 149 23.52 24.44 -5.93
C ARG A 149 23.16 25.17 -4.64
N ALA A 150 22.31 24.59 -3.79
CA ALA A 150 21.92 25.22 -2.55
C ALA A 150 23.14 25.29 -1.60
N PRO A 151 23.35 26.42 -0.91
CA PRO A 151 24.49 26.56 0.00
C PRO A 151 24.39 25.57 1.16
N GLY A 152 25.48 24.86 1.45
CA GLY A 152 25.53 23.83 2.50
C GLY A 152 25.21 22.42 2.01
N ILE A 153 25.00 22.22 0.70
CA ILE A 153 25.00 20.90 0.08
C ILE A 153 26.44 20.56 -0.34
N GLU A 154 27.00 19.53 0.26
CA GLU A 154 28.37 19.06 -0.03
C GLU A 154 28.40 18.26 -1.34
N LEU A 155 29.51 18.36 -2.10
CA LEU A 155 29.67 17.63 -3.37
C LEU A 155 29.82 16.13 -3.16
N ASP A 156 30.36 15.74 -2.02
CA ASP A 156 30.53 14.38 -1.57
C ASP A 156 30.20 14.28 -0.07
N LEU A 157 29.77 13.11 0.36
CA LEU A 157 29.46 12.79 1.75
C LEU A 157 30.11 11.47 2.12
N GLN A 158 30.72 11.41 3.30
CA GLN A 158 31.20 10.16 3.87
C GLN A 158 30.22 9.70 4.95
N MET A 159 29.50 8.61 4.69
CA MET A 159 28.45 8.11 5.59
C MET A 159 28.33 6.59 5.55
N THR A 160 27.59 6.05 6.51
CA THR A 160 27.03 4.70 6.44
C THR A 160 25.57 4.87 6.04
N ALA A 161 25.18 4.30 4.91
CA ALA A 161 23.82 4.45 4.40
C ALA A 161 23.22 3.11 3.98
N VAL A 162 21.93 2.95 4.29
CA VAL A 162 21.10 1.92 3.67
C VAL A 162 20.67 2.44 2.30
N LEU A 163 21.08 1.75 1.25
CA LEU A 163 20.76 2.15 -0.11
C LEU A 163 19.32 1.79 -0.46
N VAL A 164 18.73 2.53 -1.39
CA VAL A 164 17.48 2.15 -2.06
C VAL A 164 17.80 1.91 -3.54
N ASN A 165 17.23 0.86 -4.13
CA ASN A 165 17.44 0.51 -5.54
C ASN A 165 16.22 0.87 -6.41
N ARG A 166 16.35 0.67 -7.72
CA ARG A 166 15.31 0.98 -8.72
C ARG A 166 14.82 2.42 -8.65
N VAL A 167 15.72 3.34 -8.28
CA VAL A 167 15.45 4.77 -8.25
C VAL A 167 15.70 5.35 -9.63
N GLU A 168 14.73 6.08 -10.17
CA GLU A 168 14.90 6.79 -11.44
C GLU A 168 16.09 7.76 -11.36
N GLU A 169 16.87 7.86 -12.43
CA GLU A 169 18.11 8.64 -12.47
C GLU A 169 17.93 10.08 -11.96
N LYS A 170 16.85 10.75 -12.40
CA LYS A 170 16.52 12.13 -12.03
C LYS A 170 16.22 12.33 -10.54
N SER A 171 15.89 11.25 -9.83
CA SER A 171 15.43 11.25 -8.43
C SER A 171 16.55 10.92 -7.45
N ARG A 172 17.70 10.46 -7.93
CA ARG A 172 18.88 10.15 -7.11
C ARG A 172 19.61 11.46 -6.78
N LEU A 173 19.82 11.73 -5.49
CA LEU A 173 20.56 12.92 -5.04
C LEU A 173 22.01 12.58 -4.69
N TYR A 174 22.23 11.52 -3.91
CA TYR A 174 23.58 11.03 -3.57
C TYR A 174 23.71 9.55 -3.94
N ILE A 175 24.75 9.23 -4.70
CA ILE A 175 25.01 7.88 -5.23
C ILE A 175 26.41 7.41 -4.82
N CYS A 176 26.59 6.10 -4.70
CA CYS A 176 27.91 5.49 -4.56
C CYS A 176 28.40 5.03 -5.93
N LYS A 177 29.59 5.49 -6.35
CA LYS A 177 30.18 5.14 -7.65
C LYS A 177 30.45 3.64 -7.81
N ASP A 178 30.64 2.92 -6.71
CA ASP A 178 30.91 1.49 -6.72
C ASP A 178 29.66 0.70 -7.13
N PHE A 179 28.47 1.22 -6.85
CA PHE A 179 27.19 0.59 -7.17
C PHE A 179 26.55 1.12 -8.46
N ASP A 180 26.98 2.28 -8.97
CA ASP A 180 26.40 2.87 -10.19
C ASP A 180 26.91 2.21 -11.49
N GLN A 181 27.97 1.39 -11.41
CA GLN A 181 28.57 0.72 -12.58
C GLN A 181 27.77 -0.51 -13.05
N SER A 182 26.98 -1.12 -12.16
CA SER A 182 26.09 -2.22 -12.51
C SER A 182 24.84 -1.65 -13.21
N GLN A 183 24.73 -1.83 -14.53
CA GLN A 183 23.62 -1.29 -15.32
C GLN A 183 22.22 -1.75 -14.87
N ASN A 184 22.13 -2.83 -14.09
CA ASN A 184 20.84 -3.41 -13.72
C ASN A 184 20.22 -2.79 -12.47
N ASP A 185 21.00 -2.14 -11.59
CA ASP A 185 20.51 -1.68 -10.29
C ASP A 185 20.92 -0.23 -10.00
N ALA A 186 20.00 0.70 -10.23
CA ALA A 186 20.19 2.11 -9.90
C ALA A 186 20.01 2.33 -8.39
N PHE A 187 21.12 2.35 -7.65
CA PHE A 187 21.13 2.61 -6.21
C PHE A 187 21.27 4.10 -5.87
N ALA A 188 20.70 4.51 -4.74
CA ALA A 188 20.90 5.82 -4.14
C ALA A 188 20.91 5.74 -2.61
N ALA A 189 21.76 6.56 -1.97
CA ALA A 189 21.71 6.75 -0.52
C ALA A 189 20.65 7.78 -0.14
N LEU A 190 20.50 8.84 -0.95
CA LEU A 190 19.44 9.84 -0.81
C LEU A 190 18.71 9.95 -2.14
N ALA A 191 17.39 9.86 -2.09
CA ALA A 191 16.54 9.95 -3.26
C ALA A 191 15.26 10.72 -2.97
N PHE A 192 14.76 11.47 -3.94
CA PHE A 192 13.51 12.19 -3.86
C PHE A 192 12.75 12.06 -5.20
N GLU A 193 11.64 11.34 -5.20
CA GLU A 193 10.78 11.18 -6.38
C GLU A 193 9.62 12.18 -6.32
N LYS A 194 9.25 12.75 -7.47
CA LYS A 194 8.07 13.60 -7.56
C LYS A 194 6.82 12.73 -7.67
N ARG A 195 5.84 12.91 -6.79
CA ARG A 195 4.56 12.17 -6.78
C ARG A 195 3.38 13.13 -6.83
N GLY A 196 2.66 13.13 -7.94
CA GLY A 196 1.62 14.12 -8.21
C GLY A 196 2.18 15.55 -8.10
N GLN A 197 1.72 16.29 -7.09
CA GLN A 197 2.19 17.64 -6.80
C GLN A 197 3.20 17.73 -5.65
N GLY A 198 3.47 16.60 -4.98
CA GLY A 198 4.38 16.50 -3.86
C GLY A 198 5.63 15.69 -4.15
N TYR A 199 6.25 15.22 -3.08
CA TYR A 199 7.51 14.46 -3.14
C TYR A 199 7.51 13.30 -2.16
N PHE A 200 8.19 12.23 -2.56
CA PHE A 200 8.51 11.06 -1.74
C PHE A 200 10.03 10.98 -1.60
N GLY A 201 10.54 11.01 -0.36
CA GLY A 201 11.96 11.10 -0.04
C GLY A 201 12.47 9.94 0.79
N TRP A 202 13.67 9.48 0.47
CA TRP A 202 14.46 8.51 1.21
C TRP A 202 15.78 9.15 1.64
N VAL A 203 16.12 9.02 2.92
CA VAL A 203 17.41 9.42 3.49
C VAL A 203 17.99 8.22 4.20
N GLY A 204 18.90 7.50 3.53
CA GLY A 204 19.46 6.25 4.02
C GLY A 204 20.53 6.37 5.10
N ASP A 205 20.94 7.58 5.51
CA ASP A 205 21.98 7.79 6.52
C ASP A 205 21.60 7.15 7.85
N THR A 206 22.48 6.30 8.38
CA THR A 206 22.31 5.67 9.69
C THR A 206 23.14 6.34 10.79
N ASN A 207 23.99 7.32 10.44
CA ASN A 207 24.93 7.93 11.40
C ASN A 207 24.41 9.24 12.00
N GLY A 208 23.34 9.83 11.46
CA GLY A 208 22.77 11.09 11.94
C GLY A 208 23.68 12.28 11.67
N LEU A 209 24.30 12.34 10.49
CA LEU A 209 25.25 13.40 10.16
C LEU A 209 24.56 14.77 10.02
N ASP A 210 25.16 15.81 10.60
CA ASP A 210 24.69 17.20 10.47
C ASP A 210 24.61 17.65 9.00
N SER A 211 25.49 17.16 8.12
CA SER A 211 25.45 17.46 6.69
C SER A 211 24.18 16.93 6.02
N ILE A 212 23.68 15.76 6.45
CA ILE A 212 22.41 15.20 5.99
C ILE A 212 21.23 16.01 6.51
N HIS A 213 21.28 16.45 7.77
CA HIS A 213 20.28 17.37 8.32
C HIS A 213 20.21 18.67 7.52
N ASN A 214 21.36 19.19 7.07
CA ASN A 214 21.41 20.35 6.18
C ASN A 214 20.74 20.06 4.82
N VAL A 215 20.94 18.86 4.25
CA VAL A 215 20.25 18.46 3.01
C VAL A 215 18.73 18.48 3.20
N ILE A 216 18.22 17.90 4.29
CA ILE A 216 16.77 17.90 4.58
C ILE A 216 16.25 19.33 4.80
N ASN A 217 16.97 20.17 5.55
CA ASN A 217 16.59 21.57 5.75
C ASN A 217 16.54 22.34 4.43
N ARG A 218 17.52 22.14 3.53
CA ARG A 218 17.53 22.77 2.20
C ARG A 218 16.42 22.25 1.30
N PHE A 219 16.08 20.97 1.41
CA PHE A 219 14.92 20.42 0.73
C PHE A 219 13.65 21.12 1.19
N ILE A 220 13.45 21.24 2.51
CA ILE A 220 12.30 21.91 3.12
C ILE A 220 12.21 23.39 2.68
N ASP A 221 13.32 24.13 2.75
CA ASP A 221 13.41 25.53 2.32
C ASP A 221 12.97 25.71 0.86
N ARG A 222 13.39 24.81 -0.02
CA ARG A 222 13.20 24.93 -1.48
C ARG A 222 11.86 24.37 -1.96
N ALA A 223 11.39 23.29 -1.35
CA ALA A 223 10.08 22.70 -1.65
C ALA A 223 8.93 23.51 -1.03
N GLY A 224 9.11 24.06 0.17
CA GLY A 224 8.05 24.68 0.96
C GLY A 224 7.20 25.69 0.20
N PRO A 225 7.80 26.70 -0.47
CA PRO A 225 7.03 27.68 -1.25
C PRO A 225 6.19 27.06 -2.36
N LYS A 226 6.72 26.03 -3.06
CA LYS A 226 6.01 25.34 -4.15
C LYS A 226 4.83 24.52 -3.60
N LEU A 227 5.04 23.82 -2.50
CA LEU A 227 4.02 22.99 -1.84
C LEU A 227 2.87 23.87 -1.28
N ARG A 228 3.19 25.01 -0.64
CA ARG A 228 2.18 25.95 -0.15
C ARG A 228 1.30 26.54 -1.27
N ALA A 229 1.89 26.87 -2.42
CA ALA A 229 1.17 27.50 -3.53
C ALA A 229 0.16 26.55 -4.21
N GLY A 230 0.49 25.26 -4.34
CA GLY A 230 -0.42 24.24 -4.90
C GLY A 230 -1.58 23.91 -3.95
N ARG A 231 -1.29 23.82 -2.66
CA ARG A 231 -2.22 23.37 -1.60
C ARG A 231 -3.51 24.19 -1.49
N ILE A 232 -3.41 25.52 -1.56
CA ILE A 232 -4.59 26.42 -1.48
C ILE A 232 -5.59 26.15 -2.62
N ARG A 233 -5.12 25.65 -3.76
CA ARG A 233 -5.97 25.42 -4.94
C ARG A 233 -6.66 24.06 -4.91
N ASN A 234 -6.01 23.02 -4.39
CA ASN A 234 -6.50 21.64 -4.52
C ASN A 234 -7.39 21.19 -3.37
N LEU A 235 -7.09 21.58 -2.12
CA LEU A 235 -7.94 21.21 -0.97
C LEU A 235 -9.36 21.77 -1.11
N ARG A 236 -9.51 22.91 -1.79
CA ARG A 236 -10.82 23.49 -2.14
C ARG A 236 -11.60 22.70 -3.20
N ARG A 237 -10.95 21.79 -3.94
CA ARG A 237 -11.56 21.01 -5.03
C ARG A 237 -11.77 19.53 -4.67
N GLY A 238 -10.90 18.95 -3.84
CA GLY A 238 -10.87 17.51 -3.58
C GLY A 238 -11.90 16.98 -2.58
N ARG A 239 -12.26 17.75 -1.53
CA ARG A 239 -13.25 17.33 -0.53
C ARG A 239 -14.64 17.92 -0.77
N ASN A 240 -15.14 17.81 -1.99
CA ASN A 240 -16.60 17.82 -2.17
C ASN A 240 -17.16 16.48 -1.68
N THR A 241 -17.03 16.22 -0.39
CA THR A 241 -17.89 15.28 0.32
C THR A 241 -19.32 15.76 0.05
N PRO A 242 -20.22 14.90 -0.44
CA PRO A 242 -21.61 15.31 -0.63
C PRO A 242 -22.12 15.77 0.74
N GLN A 243 -22.27 17.08 0.92
CA GLN A 243 -22.96 17.62 2.07
C GLN A 243 -24.35 16.98 2.06
N ILE A 244 -24.57 16.05 2.99
CA ILE A 244 -25.89 15.65 3.43
C ILE A 244 -26.53 16.95 3.91
N ARG A 245 -27.24 17.63 3.01
CA ARG A 245 -28.01 18.81 3.33
C ARG A 245 -29.07 18.37 4.31
N GLY A 246 -28.84 18.65 5.58
CA GLY A 246 -29.87 18.67 6.61
C GLY A 246 -31.09 19.42 6.05
N GLY A 247 -32.24 18.79 6.24
CA GLY A 247 -33.51 19.19 5.64
C GLY A 247 -33.78 20.67 5.76
N ARG A 248 -34.08 21.30 4.61
CA ARG A 248 -34.85 22.54 4.58
C ARG A 248 -36.29 22.24 4.20
N PRO A 249 -37.26 22.97 4.76
CA PRO A 249 -38.67 22.65 4.66
C PRO A 249 -39.18 22.82 3.23
N ALA A 250 -40.17 22.00 2.89
CA ALA A 250 -40.84 21.97 1.60
C ALA A 250 -41.46 23.34 1.25
N GLY A 251 -41.16 23.81 0.04
CA GLY A 251 -41.84 24.96 -0.55
C GLY A 251 -40.89 25.80 -1.39
N HIS A 252 -40.58 25.36 -2.61
CA HIS A 252 -40.46 26.21 -3.81
C HIS A 252 -39.92 25.38 -4.99
N THR A 253 -40.79 25.08 -5.93
CA THR A 253 -40.49 24.52 -7.24
C THR A 253 -39.70 25.54 -8.06
N ARG A 254 -38.39 25.38 -8.19
CA ARG A 254 -37.59 26.06 -9.22
C ARG A 254 -37.08 25.07 -10.24
N HIS A 255 -37.58 25.20 -11.46
CA HIS A 255 -37.04 24.58 -12.66
C HIS A 255 -35.60 25.07 -12.91
N ASN A 256 -34.60 24.24 -12.59
CA ASN A 256 -33.22 24.47 -13.01
C ASN A 256 -32.85 23.52 -14.16
N LYS A 257 -33.14 23.96 -15.38
CA LYS A 257 -32.44 23.53 -16.60
C LYS A 257 -31.15 24.33 -16.73
N ALA A 258 -30.04 23.89 -16.14
CA ALA A 258 -28.68 24.23 -16.58
C ALA A 258 -27.65 23.76 -15.54
N MET A 259 -27.25 22.49 -15.62
CA MET A 259 -25.89 22.05 -15.26
C MET A 259 -25.59 20.78 -16.05
N ARG A 260 -25.15 20.96 -17.30
CA ARG A 260 -24.39 19.96 -18.05
C ARG A 260 -23.01 20.53 -18.31
N ALA A 261 -22.03 19.62 -18.25
CA ALA A 261 -20.69 19.67 -18.82
C ALA A 261 -19.57 20.28 -17.96
N ASN A 262 -18.86 19.37 -17.27
CA ASN A 262 -17.44 19.15 -17.49
C ASN A 262 -17.17 17.65 -17.33
N LYS A 263 -17.75 16.82 -18.21
CA LYS A 263 -17.27 15.45 -18.39
C LYS A 263 -16.12 15.51 -19.39
N PRO A 264 -14.97 14.84 -19.13
CA PRO A 264 -13.92 14.73 -20.13
C PRO A 264 -14.50 14.15 -21.43
N PRO A 265 -13.96 14.53 -22.61
CA PRO A 265 -14.44 14.01 -23.87
C PRO A 265 -14.33 12.47 -23.85
N PRO A 266 -15.38 11.74 -24.26
CA PRO A 266 -15.31 10.28 -24.33
C PRO A 266 -14.17 9.86 -25.25
N ARG A 267 -13.36 8.87 -24.81
CA ARG A 267 -12.31 8.27 -25.64
C ARG A 267 -12.95 7.72 -26.92
N GLN A 268 -12.29 7.88 -28.07
CA GLN A 268 -12.77 7.35 -29.35
C GLN A 268 -12.82 5.81 -29.26
N GLN A 269 -13.99 5.22 -29.55
CA GLN A 269 -14.22 3.78 -29.44
C GLN A 269 -14.59 3.21 -30.83
N GLY A 270 -13.60 3.03 -31.71
CA GLY A 270 -13.79 2.41 -33.02
C GLY A 270 -14.70 3.16 -34.03
N PRO A 271 -14.85 2.62 -35.25
CA PRO A 271 -15.77 3.17 -36.26
C PRO A 271 -17.24 2.86 -35.93
N CYS A 272 -18.13 3.78 -36.31
CA CYS A 272 -19.57 3.61 -36.16
C CYS A 272 -20.10 2.51 -37.09
N ASP A 273 -20.78 1.52 -36.53
CA ASP A 273 -21.26 0.35 -37.27
C ASP A 273 -22.28 0.68 -38.38
N ASN A 274 -23.07 1.75 -38.21
CA ASN A 274 -24.04 2.16 -39.21
C ASN A 274 -23.43 2.96 -40.38
N CYS A 275 -22.53 3.90 -40.08
CA CYS A 275 -22.08 4.91 -41.05
C CYS A 275 -20.57 4.95 -41.30
N GLY A 276 -19.80 4.08 -40.63
CA GLY A 276 -18.35 3.94 -40.79
C GLY A 276 -17.50 5.08 -40.20
N ARG A 277 -18.08 6.10 -39.57
CA ARG A 277 -17.31 7.23 -39.03
C ARG A 277 -16.48 6.83 -37.82
N ASN A 278 -15.21 7.23 -37.78
CA ASN A 278 -14.23 6.94 -36.70
C ASN A 278 -14.47 7.70 -35.38
N PHE A 279 -15.66 8.28 -35.19
CA PHE A 279 -16.03 8.89 -33.92
C PHE A 279 -17.31 8.24 -33.45
N THR A 280 -17.26 7.68 -32.24
CA THR A 280 -18.38 7.01 -31.60
C THR A 280 -18.59 7.63 -30.23
N THR A 281 -19.85 7.82 -29.89
CA THR A 281 -20.25 8.45 -28.61
C THR A 281 -21.26 7.60 -27.85
N GLN A 282 -21.76 6.55 -28.48
CA GLN A 282 -22.79 5.66 -27.97
C GLN A 282 -22.33 4.21 -28.20
N THR A 283 -22.72 3.32 -27.29
CA THR A 283 -22.63 1.86 -27.47
C THR A 283 -24.05 1.30 -27.53
N CYS A 284 -24.22 0.13 -28.16
CA CYS A 284 -25.50 -0.57 -28.08
C CYS A 284 -25.88 -0.80 -26.62
N PHE A 285 -27.10 -0.46 -26.21
CA PHE A 285 -27.55 -0.62 -24.83
C PHE A 285 -27.62 -2.09 -24.38
N ASP A 286 -27.92 -2.99 -25.31
CA ASP A 286 -28.10 -4.41 -25.04
C ASP A 286 -26.74 -5.13 -25.00
N CYS A 287 -26.04 -5.22 -26.13
CA CYS A 287 -24.80 -6.00 -26.18
C CYS A 287 -23.55 -5.23 -25.75
N LYS A 288 -23.59 -3.88 -25.78
CA LYS A 288 -22.45 -2.99 -25.54
C LYS A 288 -21.19 -3.27 -26.38
N VAL A 289 -21.25 -4.16 -27.39
CA VAL A 289 -20.10 -4.49 -28.27
C VAL A 289 -19.96 -3.47 -29.40
N VAL A 290 -21.08 -2.99 -29.90
CA VAL A 290 -21.13 -2.20 -31.13
C VAL A 290 -21.23 -0.72 -30.82
N PHE A 291 -20.46 0.09 -31.54
CA PHE A 291 -20.31 1.51 -31.32
C PHE A 291 -21.06 2.35 -32.37
N TYR A 292 -21.65 3.46 -31.94
CA TYR A 292 -22.41 4.37 -32.77
C TYR A 292 -22.02 5.83 -32.55
N CYS A 293 -21.96 6.61 -33.62
CA CYS A 293 -21.69 8.04 -33.58
C CYS A 293 -22.88 8.88 -33.07
N SER A 294 -24.08 8.29 -33.05
CA SER A 294 -25.32 8.96 -32.66
C SER A 294 -26.44 7.95 -32.38
N MET A 295 -27.46 8.38 -31.63
CA MET A 295 -28.68 7.60 -31.40
C MET A 295 -29.42 7.27 -32.70
N SER A 296 -29.39 8.18 -33.68
CA SER A 296 -29.99 7.92 -35.00
C SER A 296 -29.27 6.80 -35.76
N CYS A 297 -27.94 6.74 -35.68
CA CYS A 297 -27.17 5.64 -36.26
C CYS A 297 -27.44 4.31 -35.56
N MET A 298 -27.57 4.30 -34.23
CA MET A 298 -27.95 3.09 -33.50
C MET A 298 -29.35 2.61 -33.91
N ASN A 299 -30.34 3.50 -33.96
CA ASN A 299 -31.71 3.16 -34.38
C ASN A 299 -31.77 2.66 -35.83
N ALA A 300 -31.00 3.26 -36.74
CA ALA A 300 -30.92 2.84 -38.13
C ALA A 300 -30.26 1.45 -38.27
N ALA A 301 -29.18 1.20 -37.53
CA ALA A 301 -28.53 -0.10 -37.51
C ALA A 301 -29.33 -1.15 -36.74
N THR A 302 -30.27 -0.78 -35.87
CA THR A 302 -30.94 -1.71 -34.93
C THR A 302 -31.49 -2.95 -35.62
N ARG A 303 -32.05 -2.86 -36.84
CA ARG A 303 -32.57 -4.05 -37.55
C ARG A 303 -31.47 -5.03 -37.95
N LYS A 304 -30.36 -4.53 -38.51
CA LYS A 304 -29.21 -5.35 -38.92
C LYS A 304 -28.42 -5.83 -37.71
N HIS A 305 -28.27 -4.93 -36.73
CA HIS A 305 -27.59 -5.20 -35.49
C HIS A 305 -28.37 -6.19 -34.62
N LYS A 306 -29.70 -6.25 -34.65
CA LYS A 306 -30.50 -7.10 -33.74
C LYS A 306 -30.05 -8.57 -33.78
N GLU A 307 -29.73 -9.11 -34.95
CA GLU A 307 -29.25 -10.48 -35.10
C GLU A 307 -27.90 -10.65 -34.39
N VAL A 308 -26.96 -9.74 -34.65
CA VAL A 308 -25.64 -9.68 -34.01
C VAL A 308 -25.75 -9.40 -32.49
N CYS A 309 -26.68 -8.55 -32.10
CA CYS A 309 -26.93 -8.13 -30.72
C CYS A 309 -27.49 -9.28 -29.90
N THR A 310 -28.41 -10.05 -30.49
CA THR A 310 -28.96 -11.26 -29.88
C THR A 310 -27.89 -12.34 -29.81
N ALA A 311 -27.05 -12.48 -30.85
CA ALA A 311 -25.88 -13.35 -30.81
C ALA A 311 -24.87 -12.95 -29.72
N HIS A 312 -24.84 -11.67 -29.33
CA HIS A 312 -24.04 -11.17 -28.21
C HIS A 312 -24.77 -11.14 -26.86
N LYS A 313 -26.04 -11.58 -26.77
CA LYS A 313 -26.69 -11.88 -25.48
C LYS A 313 -26.29 -13.28 -25.04
N ILE A 314 -25.00 -13.42 -24.75
CA ILE A 314 -24.44 -14.65 -24.23
C ILE A 314 -24.84 -14.73 -22.76
N THR A 315 -25.64 -15.73 -22.41
CA THR A 315 -25.95 -16.03 -21.00
C THR A 315 -24.70 -16.52 -20.28
N LEU A 316 -24.65 -16.42 -18.95
CA LEU A 316 -23.48 -16.92 -18.21
C LEU A 316 -23.20 -18.41 -18.48
N SER A 317 -24.24 -19.24 -18.62
CA SER A 317 -24.12 -20.66 -19.01
C SER A 317 -23.41 -20.82 -20.35
N GLN A 318 -23.86 -20.07 -21.37
CA GLN A 318 -23.24 -20.11 -22.69
C GLN A 318 -21.80 -19.58 -22.67
N ALA A 319 -21.52 -18.56 -21.85
CA ALA A 319 -20.17 -18.03 -21.70
C ALA A 319 -19.21 -19.07 -21.09
N ILE A 320 -19.68 -19.85 -20.12
CA ILE A 320 -18.93 -20.98 -19.54
C ILE A 320 -18.69 -22.05 -20.62
N GLU A 321 -19.74 -22.50 -21.31
CA GLU A 321 -19.61 -23.52 -22.37
C GLU A 321 -18.65 -23.08 -23.49
N MET A 322 -18.65 -21.80 -23.86
CA MET A 322 -17.72 -21.25 -24.84
C MET A 322 -16.28 -21.21 -24.31
N ALA A 323 -16.08 -20.88 -23.03
CA ALA A 323 -14.76 -20.93 -22.41
C ALA A 323 -14.19 -22.36 -22.41
N ASP A 324 -15.01 -23.36 -22.09
CA ASP A 324 -14.64 -24.78 -22.12
C ASP A 324 -14.27 -25.25 -23.54
N GLN A 325 -14.88 -24.64 -24.57
CA GLN A 325 -14.57 -24.88 -25.98
C GLN A 325 -13.34 -24.09 -26.49
N GLY A 326 -12.66 -23.34 -25.62
CA GLY A 326 -11.47 -22.56 -25.94
C GLY A 326 -11.72 -21.13 -26.41
N ASP A 327 -12.96 -20.61 -26.29
CA ASP A 327 -13.27 -19.19 -26.47
C ASP A 327 -13.55 -18.50 -25.11
N PRO A 328 -12.50 -18.01 -24.42
CA PRO A 328 -12.63 -17.44 -23.08
C PRO A 328 -13.26 -16.04 -23.06
N MET A 329 -13.34 -15.37 -24.21
CA MET A 329 -13.70 -13.95 -24.30
C MET A 329 -15.08 -13.60 -23.75
N PRO A 330 -16.15 -14.37 -24.04
CA PRO A 330 -17.47 -14.07 -23.52
C PRO A 330 -17.50 -14.09 -21.99
N LEU A 331 -16.84 -15.07 -21.37
CA LEU A 331 -16.81 -15.23 -19.92
C LEU A 331 -16.00 -14.12 -19.25
N VAL A 332 -14.79 -13.88 -19.75
CA VAL A 332 -13.93 -12.78 -19.30
C VAL A 332 -14.67 -11.45 -19.39
N ARG A 333 -15.36 -11.22 -20.51
CA ARG A 333 -16.10 -9.99 -20.71
C ARG A 333 -17.22 -9.86 -19.67
N GLU A 334 -18.00 -10.90 -19.43
CA GLU A 334 -19.12 -10.85 -18.49
C GLU A 334 -18.65 -10.68 -17.03
N LEU A 335 -17.56 -11.36 -16.66
CA LEU A 335 -17.08 -11.37 -15.29
C LEU A 335 -16.20 -10.17 -14.93
N VAL A 336 -15.41 -9.67 -15.88
CA VAL A 336 -14.31 -8.72 -15.59
C VAL A 336 -14.48 -7.38 -16.32
N ILE A 337 -14.99 -7.35 -17.55
CA ILE A 337 -15.04 -6.12 -18.38
C ILE A 337 -16.39 -5.40 -18.31
N SER A 338 -17.49 -6.16 -18.34
CA SER A 338 -18.88 -5.68 -18.38
C SER A 338 -19.42 -5.10 -17.08
N PRO A 339 -19.01 -5.56 -15.88
CA PRO A 339 -19.52 -5.01 -14.63
C PRO A 339 -19.24 -3.51 -14.56
N LYS A 340 -20.25 -2.76 -14.12
CA LYS A 340 -20.14 -1.29 -13.98
C LYS A 340 -19.41 -0.91 -12.70
N ASP A 341 -19.41 -1.81 -11.72
CA ASP A 341 -18.78 -1.61 -10.44
C ASP A 341 -17.39 -2.26 -10.45
N HIS A 342 -16.35 -1.44 -10.32
CA HIS A 342 -14.98 -1.94 -10.25
C HIS A 342 -14.77 -2.78 -8.99
N GLN A 343 -15.47 -2.46 -7.89
CA GLN A 343 -15.36 -3.21 -6.65
C GLN A 343 -15.83 -4.64 -6.85
N GLU A 344 -16.98 -4.85 -7.50
CA GLU A 344 -17.49 -6.19 -7.82
C GLU A 344 -16.50 -7.00 -8.67
N VAL A 345 -15.77 -6.37 -9.59
CA VAL A 345 -14.72 -7.05 -10.36
C VAL A 345 -13.56 -7.50 -9.47
N LEU A 346 -13.13 -6.66 -8.52
CA LEU A 346 -12.10 -7.02 -7.55
C LEU A 346 -12.55 -8.20 -6.68
N GLU A 347 -13.79 -8.18 -6.18
CA GLU A 347 -14.38 -9.28 -5.41
C GLU A 347 -14.38 -10.59 -6.21
N ARG A 348 -14.79 -10.55 -7.48
CA ARG A 348 -14.78 -11.71 -8.38
C ARG A 348 -13.37 -12.23 -8.63
N LEU A 349 -12.36 -11.38 -8.76
CA LEU A 349 -10.97 -11.80 -8.93
C LEU A 349 -10.43 -12.49 -7.68
N ILE A 350 -10.80 -12.00 -6.49
CA ILE A 350 -10.43 -12.63 -5.22
C ILE A 350 -11.09 -14.01 -5.10
N ASP A 351 -12.39 -14.12 -5.38
CA ASP A 351 -13.09 -15.41 -5.35
C ASP A 351 -12.61 -16.40 -6.41
N CYS A 352 -12.28 -15.90 -7.60
CA CYS A 352 -11.67 -16.68 -8.67
C CYS A 352 -10.38 -17.35 -8.19
N TYR A 353 -9.50 -16.59 -7.53
CA TYR A 353 -8.28 -17.15 -6.93
C TYR A 353 -8.58 -18.13 -5.78
N ARG A 354 -9.53 -17.80 -4.89
CA ARG A 354 -9.91 -18.70 -3.78
C ARG A 354 -10.47 -20.04 -4.29
N PHE A 355 -11.29 -20.04 -5.34
CA PHE A 355 -11.75 -21.28 -5.98
C PHE A 355 -10.58 -22.08 -6.57
N ARG A 356 -9.61 -21.42 -7.22
CA ARG A 356 -8.43 -22.09 -7.76
C ARG A 356 -7.63 -22.81 -6.67
N VAL A 357 -7.39 -22.12 -5.56
CA VAL A 357 -6.70 -22.68 -4.39
C VAL A 357 -7.47 -23.88 -3.82
N GLU A 358 -8.78 -23.74 -3.65
CA GLU A 358 -9.64 -24.79 -3.13
C GLU A 358 -9.66 -26.03 -4.04
N ASP A 359 -9.75 -25.83 -5.35
CA ASP A 359 -9.73 -26.91 -6.33
C ASP A 359 -8.33 -27.58 -6.40
N LEU A 360 -7.23 -26.81 -6.31
CA LEU A 360 -5.88 -27.39 -6.17
C LEU A 360 -5.78 -28.31 -4.95
N ASN A 361 -6.26 -27.84 -3.79
CA ASN A 361 -6.24 -28.63 -2.56
C ASN A 361 -7.10 -29.90 -2.66
N ASN A 362 -8.30 -29.80 -3.25
CA ASN A 362 -9.26 -30.89 -3.28
C ASN A 362 -9.04 -31.89 -4.42
N ILE A 363 -8.65 -31.43 -5.61
CA ILE A 363 -8.51 -32.25 -6.83
C ILE A 363 -7.09 -32.78 -6.96
N SER A 364 -6.08 -31.92 -6.84
CA SER A 364 -4.68 -32.29 -7.07
C SER A 364 -3.97 -32.78 -5.81
N GLY A 365 -4.49 -32.44 -4.63
CA GLY A 365 -3.82 -32.65 -3.34
C GLY A 365 -2.60 -31.75 -3.12
N ILE A 366 -2.33 -30.81 -4.04
CA ILE A 366 -1.29 -29.79 -3.90
C ILE A 366 -1.77 -28.81 -2.84
N GLN A 367 -1.08 -28.75 -1.71
CA GLN A 367 -1.25 -27.69 -0.72
C GLN A 367 -0.73 -26.38 -1.31
N ALA A 368 -1.63 -25.64 -1.94
CA ALA A 368 -1.38 -24.30 -2.45
C ALA A 368 -2.22 -23.29 -1.65
N GLY A 369 -1.84 -22.02 -1.77
CA GLY A 369 -2.70 -20.92 -1.38
C GLY A 369 -2.27 -20.12 -0.17
N CYS A 370 -3.04 -19.07 0.05
CA CYS A 370 -2.86 -18.06 1.08
C CYS A 370 -3.67 -18.34 2.35
N TYR A 371 -4.19 -19.55 2.53
CA TYR A 371 -4.96 -19.85 3.73
C TYR A 371 -4.09 -19.66 4.96
N ARG A 372 -4.73 -19.20 6.04
CA ARG A 372 -4.04 -18.86 7.27
C ARG A 372 -3.27 -20.07 7.75
N ASP A 373 -1.94 -19.96 7.81
CA ASP A 373 -1.13 -21.02 8.38
C ASP A 373 -1.51 -21.16 9.85
N SER A 374 -1.88 -22.38 10.24
CA SER A 374 -2.32 -22.69 11.60
C SER A 374 -1.23 -22.48 12.65
N SER A 375 0.05 -22.49 12.24
CA SER A 375 1.20 -22.33 13.13
C SER A 375 1.61 -20.86 13.30
N THR A 376 1.70 -20.10 12.22
CA THR A 376 2.12 -18.68 12.24
C THR A 376 0.94 -17.71 12.40
N GLY A 377 -0.26 -18.11 11.96
CA GLY A 377 -1.43 -17.24 11.91
C GLY A 377 -1.38 -16.21 10.78
N ASP A 378 -0.40 -16.30 9.88
CA ASP A 378 -0.18 -15.37 8.78
C ASP A 378 -0.85 -15.87 7.48
N VAL A 379 -1.16 -14.93 6.59
CA VAL A 379 -1.72 -15.18 5.26
C VAL A 379 -0.60 -15.02 4.23
N HIS A 380 -0.31 -16.09 3.48
CA HIS A 380 0.70 -16.06 2.43
C HIS A 380 0.18 -15.34 1.18
N LEU A 381 0.32 -14.01 1.13
CA LEU A 381 -0.22 -13.18 0.04
C LEU A 381 0.56 -13.31 -1.28
N GLU A 382 1.78 -13.86 -1.25
CA GLU A 382 2.69 -13.86 -2.40
C GLU A 382 2.09 -14.54 -3.63
N GLU A 383 1.43 -15.69 -3.46
CA GLU A 383 0.77 -16.39 -4.56
C GLU A 383 -0.37 -15.57 -5.17
N PHE A 384 -1.18 -14.91 -4.33
CA PHE A 384 -2.25 -14.04 -4.81
C PHE A 384 -1.72 -12.82 -5.55
N VAL A 385 -0.65 -12.21 -5.04
CA VAL A 385 0.03 -11.09 -5.71
C VAL A 385 0.59 -11.56 -7.06
N ASN A 386 1.16 -12.77 -7.13
CA ASN A 386 1.65 -13.34 -8.38
C ASN A 386 0.51 -13.60 -9.38
N PHE A 387 -0.65 -14.07 -8.92
CA PHE A 387 -1.87 -14.17 -9.71
C PHE A 387 -2.30 -12.81 -10.30
N LEU A 388 -2.34 -11.75 -9.49
CA LEU A 388 -2.67 -10.41 -9.97
C LEU A 388 -1.61 -9.84 -10.93
N ARG A 389 -0.32 -10.12 -10.69
CA ARG A 389 0.76 -9.74 -11.61
C ARG A 389 0.64 -10.48 -12.95
N GLN A 390 0.20 -11.73 -12.95
CA GLN A 390 -0.04 -12.48 -14.19
C GLN A 390 -1.19 -11.85 -14.98
N LEU A 391 -2.27 -11.44 -14.31
CA LEU A 391 -3.33 -10.63 -14.90
C LEU A 391 -2.79 -9.31 -15.49
N GLN A 392 -1.83 -8.66 -14.81
CA GLN A 392 -1.24 -7.40 -15.27
C GLN A 392 -0.31 -7.57 -16.49
N ARG A 393 0.54 -8.62 -16.47
CA ARG A 393 1.56 -8.90 -17.49
C ARG A 393 1.00 -9.55 -18.74
N SER A 394 -0.07 -10.32 -18.59
CA SER A 394 -0.66 -10.99 -19.72
C SER A 394 -1.19 -9.95 -20.72
N ASN A 395 -0.84 -10.13 -22.00
CA ASN A 395 -1.60 -9.52 -23.10
C ASN A 395 -2.99 -10.18 -23.24
N GLN A 396 -3.42 -10.93 -22.23
CA GLN A 396 -4.70 -11.58 -22.24
C GLN A 396 -5.80 -10.52 -22.25
N PRO A 397 -6.93 -10.84 -22.89
CA PRO A 397 -8.07 -9.95 -22.94
C PRO A 397 -8.76 -9.75 -21.59
N ALA A 398 -8.30 -10.41 -20.53
CA ALA A 398 -8.87 -10.35 -19.19
C ALA A 398 -8.56 -9.09 -18.41
N ARG A 399 -7.72 -8.18 -18.92
CA ARG A 399 -7.40 -6.94 -18.22
C ARG A 399 -8.44 -5.84 -18.50
N PRO A 400 -9.22 -5.38 -17.49
CA PRO A 400 -10.10 -4.24 -17.68
C PRO A 400 -9.33 -2.98 -18.15
N PRO A 401 -9.94 -2.09 -18.95
CA PRO A 401 -9.28 -0.85 -19.41
C PRO A 401 -8.88 0.11 -18.27
N TRP A 402 -9.52 -0.03 -17.11
CA TRP A 402 -9.25 0.74 -15.89
C TRP A 402 -8.26 0.04 -14.95
N TRP A 403 -7.84 -1.18 -15.26
CA TRP A 403 -6.93 -1.94 -14.42
C TRP A 403 -5.52 -1.36 -14.49
N GLU A 404 -5.13 -0.71 -13.41
CA GLU A 404 -3.81 -0.12 -13.21
C GLU A 404 -3.20 -0.68 -11.92
N LEU A 405 -1.94 -0.34 -11.64
CA LEU A 405 -1.25 -0.82 -10.43
C LEU A 405 -2.01 -0.43 -9.14
N ALA A 406 -2.66 0.74 -9.12
CA ALA A 406 -3.53 1.13 -8.01
C ALA A 406 -4.74 0.18 -7.81
N SER A 407 -5.30 -0.36 -8.90
CA SER A 407 -6.41 -1.32 -8.83
C SER A 407 -5.94 -2.68 -8.30
N GLN A 408 -4.76 -3.13 -8.71
CA GLN A 408 -4.15 -4.34 -8.17
C GLN A 408 -3.96 -4.21 -6.65
N VAL A 409 -3.35 -3.11 -6.21
CA VAL A 409 -3.14 -2.84 -4.79
C VAL A 409 -4.46 -2.81 -4.02
N GLN A 410 -5.49 -2.19 -4.58
CA GLN A 410 -6.82 -2.21 -3.98
C GLN A 410 -7.37 -3.64 -3.86
N CYS A 411 -7.13 -4.50 -4.86
CA CYS A 411 -7.48 -5.91 -4.83
C CYS A 411 -6.75 -6.65 -3.69
N GLU A 412 -5.44 -6.42 -3.55
CA GLU A 412 -4.61 -6.97 -2.46
C GLU A 412 -5.15 -6.54 -1.08
N ASP A 413 -5.39 -5.24 -0.90
CA ASP A 413 -5.94 -4.69 0.35
C ASP A 413 -7.32 -5.28 0.68
N MET A 414 -8.18 -5.44 -0.34
CA MET A 414 -9.50 -6.07 -0.20
C MET A 414 -9.38 -7.55 0.19
N ALA A 415 -8.46 -8.30 -0.42
CA ALA A 415 -8.24 -9.71 -0.16
C ALA A 415 -7.71 -9.98 1.27
N CYS A 416 -6.89 -9.06 1.81
CA CYS A 416 -6.33 -9.16 3.16
C CYS A 416 -7.26 -8.70 4.29
N ASN A 417 -8.41 -8.10 3.97
CA ASN A 417 -9.29 -7.56 5.00
C ASN A 417 -10.16 -8.68 5.61
N HIS A 418 -9.79 -9.15 6.80
CA HIS A 418 -10.46 -10.23 7.55
C HIS A 418 -11.93 -9.95 7.92
N ILE A 419 -12.41 -8.70 7.77
CA ILE A 419 -13.82 -8.33 7.99
C ILE A 419 -14.65 -8.62 6.73
N MET A 420 -14.02 -8.66 5.55
CA MET A 420 -14.71 -8.85 4.29
C MET A 420 -15.00 -10.34 4.04
N ARG A 421 -16.12 -10.61 3.40
CA ARG A 421 -16.58 -11.96 3.03
C ARG A 421 -15.58 -12.73 2.18
N TYR A 422 -14.94 -12.02 1.26
CA TYR A 422 -13.95 -12.54 0.34
C TYR A 422 -12.52 -12.51 0.92
N TYR A 423 -12.38 -12.48 2.26
CA TYR A 423 -11.07 -12.60 2.88
C TYR A 423 -10.36 -13.87 2.41
N ILE A 424 -9.16 -13.69 1.88
CA ILE A 424 -8.42 -14.73 1.17
C ILE A 424 -7.88 -15.83 2.10
N GLY A 425 -7.75 -15.52 3.39
CA GLY A 425 -7.31 -16.48 4.41
C GLY A 425 -8.39 -17.49 4.83
N ASN A 426 -9.62 -17.37 4.34
CA ASN A 426 -10.72 -18.29 4.64
C ASN A 426 -11.07 -19.17 3.43
N PRO A 427 -11.33 -20.48 3.64
CA PRO A 427 -11.88 -21.36 2.62
C PRO A 427 -13.15 -20.79 1.98
N ILE A 428 -13.34 -21.03 0.69
CA ILE A 428 -14.50 -20.53 -0.06
C ILE A 428 -15.69 -21.49 0.04
N ASP A 429 -16.88 -20.96 0.35
CA ASP A 429 -18.14 -21.71 0.33
C ASP A 429 -18.94 -21.34 -0.93
N GLU A 430 -19.28 -22.35 -1.75
CA GLU A 430 -20.09 -22.17 -2.94
C GLU A 430 -21.45 -21.53 -2.67
N ASN A 431 -22.11 -21.91 -1.57
CA ASN A 431 -23.43 -21.38 -1.23
C ASN A 431 -23.34 -19.89 -0.88
N GLU A 432 -22.26 -19.49 -0.22
CA GLU A 432 -21.98 -18.11 0.11
C GLU A 432 -21.77 -17.27 -1.16
N VAL A 433 -21.02 -17.80 -2.13
CA VAL A 433 -20.82 -17.17 -3.45
C VAL A 433 -22.14 -17.04 -4.20
N VAL A 434 -22.97 -18.10 -4.25
CA VAL A 434 -24.28 -18.06 -4.90
C VAL A 434 -25.20 -17.04 -4.24
N ALA A 435 -25.19 -16.97 -2.90
CA ALA A 435 -25.98 -15.98 -2.16
C ALA A 435 -25.51 -14.55 -2.41
N HIS A 436 -24.20 -14.32 -2.48
CA HIS A 436 -23.61 -12.99 -2.72
C HIS A 436 -23.91 -12.45 -4.11
N TYR A 437 -23.66 -13.25 -5.15
CA TYR A 437 -23.84 -12.80 -6.54
C TYR A 437 -25.25 -13.03 -7.09
N GLY A 438 -26.12 -13.73 -6.35
CA GLY A 438 -27.49 -14.02 -6.76
C GLY A 438 -27.60 -14.92 -8.00
N ASN A 439 -26.55 -15.68 -8.33
CA ASN A 439 -26.49 -16.53 -9.52
C ASN A 439 -25.89 -17.90 -9.20
N LYS A 440 -26.66 -18.97 -9.45
CA LYS A 440 -26.26 -20.35 -9.19
C LYS A 440 -25.08 -20.83 -10.03
N LEU A 441 -24.84 -20.20 -11.18
CA LEU A 441 -23.72 -20.54 -12.08
C LEU A 441 -22.44 -19.77 -11.74
N MET A 442 -22.47 -18.86 -10.76
CA MET A 442 -21.30 -18.05 -10.44
C MET A 442 -20.09 -18.87 -9.98
N PRO A 443 -20.21 -19.92 -9.13
CA PRO A 443 -19.06 -20.76 -8.80
C PRO A 443 -18.38 -21.39 -10.02
N ALA A 444 -19.17 -22.00 -10.93
CA ALA A 444 -18.64 -22.57 -12.17
C ALA A 444 -17.99 -21.52 -13.07
N ALA A 445 -18.60 -20.33 -13.18
CA ALA A 445 -18.07 -19.22 -13.94
C ALA A 445 -16.71 -18.72 -13.40
N LEU A 446 -16.57 -18.63 -12.08
CA LEU A 446 -15.33 -18.21 -11.42
C LEU A 446 -14.22 -19.26 -11.56
N ARG A 447 -14.55 -20.56 -11.52
CA ARG A 447 -13.59 -21.64 -11.80
C ARG A 447 -13.06 -21.60 -13.22
N ALA A 448 -13.96 -21.51 -14.20
CA ALA A 448 -13.59 -21.38 -15.61
C ALA A 448 -12.77 -20.09 -15.85
N LEU A 449 -13.10 -18.98 -15.17
CA LEU A 449 -12.26 -17.79 -15.21
C LEU A 449 -10.86 -18.04 -14.64
N SER A 450 -10.75 -18.83 -13.57
CA SER A 450 -9.46 -19.15 -12.96
C SER A 450 -8.60 -19.98 -13.92
N ASP A 451 -9.18 -20.95 -14.61
CA ASP A 451 -8.48 -21.75 -15.62
C ASP A 451 -7.95 -20.89 -16.77
N ILE A 452 -8.71 -19.89 -17.20
CA ILE A 452 -8.29 -18.93 -18.23
C ILE A 452 -7.07 -18.13 -17.75
N LEU A 453 -7.10 -17.63 -16.52
CA LEU A 453 -6.03 -16.79 -15.96
C LEU A 453 -4.76 -17.60 -15.69
N TYR A 454 -4.89 -18.86 -15.30
CA TYR A 454 -3.78 -19.80 -15.09
C TYR A 454 -3.32 -20.53 -16.37
N ASN A 455 -4.00 -20.29 -17.51
CA ASN A 455 -3.77 -20.96 -18.79
C ASN A 455 -3.94 -22.50 -18.73
N GLY A 456 -4.88 -22.99 -17.92
CA GLY A 456 -5.25 -24.39 -17.91
C GLY A 456 -6.02 -24.83 -16.65
N PRO A 457 -6.67 -26.01 -16.71
CA PRO A 457 -7.38 -26.59 -15.57
C PRO A 457 -6.44 -26.94 -14.42
N VAL A 458 -7.03 -27.25 -13.26
CA VAL A 458 -6.28 -27.82 -12.14
C VAL A 458 -5.81 -29.24 -12.53
N PRO A 459 -4.52 -29.59 -12.33
CA PRO A 459 -4.05 -30.94 -12.59
C PRO A 459 -4.80 -31.96 -11.74
N GLU A 460 -5.23 -33.08 -12.33
CA GLU A 460 -5.76 -34.19 -11.56
C GLU A 460 -4.64 -34.82 -10.72
N ARG A 461 -4.99 -35.32 -9.53
CA ARG A 461 -4.05 -36.11 -8.73
C ARG A 461 -3.58 -37.26 -9.61
N ALA A 462 -2.28 -37.36 -9.84
CA ALA A 462 -1.73 -38.55 -10.46
C ALA A 462 -2.11 -39.71 -9.54
N ASP A 463 -3.04 -40.54 -10.00
CA ASP A 463 -3.27 -41.83 -9.40
C ASP A 463 -1.92 -42.52 -9.49
N LEU A 464 -1.19 -42.51 -8.38
CA LEU A 464 -0.11 -43.44 -8.15
C LEU A 464 -0.83 -44.78 -8.09
N GLU A 465 -1.19 -45.31 -9.28
CA GLU A 465 -1.67 -46.66 -9.44
C GLU A 465 -0.71 -47.49 -8.62
N ASP A 466 -1.28 -48.13 -7.59
CA ASP A 466 -0.57 -49.02 -6.71
C ASP A 466 0.26 -49.95 -7.58
N GLU A 467 1.56 -49.66 -7.76
CA GLU A 467 2.49 -50.58 -8.36
C GLU A 467 2.52 -51.75 -7.39
N ASP A 468 1.67 -52.70 -7.76
CA ASP A 468 1.30 -53.90 -7.07
C ASP A 468 2.59 -54.64 -6.74
N ASN A 469 3.03 -54.47 -5.49
CA ASN A 469 3.54 -55.45 -4.53
C ASN A 469 4.06 -56.79 -5.10
N THR A 470 4.79 -56.75 -6.21
CA THR A 470 5.36 -57.90 -6.89
C THR A 470 6.86 -57.90 -6.68
N ASP A 471 7.23 -58.65 -5.66
CA ASP A 471 8.52 -59.29 -5.46
C ASP A 471 9.70 -58.43 -5.00
N MET A 472 10.21 -58.81 -3.83
CA MET A 472 11.48 -58.35 -3.32
C MET A 472 12.60 -58.83 -4.25
N THR A 473 13.40 -57.92 -4.79
CA THR A 473 14.84 -57.83 -4.47
C THR A 473 15.58 -56.86 -5.40
N LYS A 474 16.34 -55.97 -4.76
CA LYS A 474 17.54 -55.27 -5.26
C LYS A 474 17.35 -54.10 -6.23
N THR A 475 18.18 -53.10 -5.92
CA THR A 475 18.55 -51.88 -6.65
C THR A 475 17.51 -50.79 -6.74
N ASN A 476 17.63 -49.81 -5.82
CA ASN A 476 17.16 -48.44 -5.98
C ASN A 476 17.65 -47.86 -7.32
N PRO A 477 16.77 -47.46 -8.25
CA PRO A 477 17.04 -46.35 -9.12
C PRO A 477 16.43 -45.10 -8.49
N MET A 478 17.29 -44.15 -8.12
CA MET A 478 16.92 -42.74 -7.93
C MET A 478 16.27 -42.28 -9.24
N LEU A 479 14.94 -42.21 -9.30
CA LEU A 479 14.23 -41.60 -10.42
C LEU A 479 14.29 -40.08 -10.26
N ASP A 480 14.74 -39.47 -11.36
CA ASP A 480 15.18 -38.09 -11.52
C ASP A 480 13.97 -37.13 -11.58
N PHE A 481 13.74 -36.39 -10.50
CA PHE A 481 12.68 -35.40 -10.34
C PHE A 481 13.00 -34.03 -11.01
N ASN A 482 13.83 -34.01 -12.06
CA ASN A 482 14.31 -32.77 -12.69
C ASN A 482 13.38 -32.11 -13.72
N GLU A 483 12.23 -32.69 -14.09
CA GLU A 483 11.44 -32.19 -15.23
C GLU A 483 10.31 -31.21 -14.87
N LEU A 484 9.89 -31.11 -13.61
CA LEU A 484 8.88 -30.13 -13.15
C LEU A 484 9.48 -28.84 -12.54
N GLY A 485 10.79 -28.81 -12.30
CA GLY A 485 11.50 -27.66 -11.70
C GLY A 485 11.93 -26.54 -12.66
N GLN A 486 11.48 -26.53 -13.92
CA GLN A 486 11.90 -25.53 -14.91
C GLN A 486 11.14 -24.19 -14.81
N TRP A 487 10.08 -24.08 -14.00
CA TRP A 487 9.33 -22.83 -13.85
C TRP A 487 9.91 -21.89 -12.79
N GLU A 488 10.68 -22.39 -11.82
CA GLU A 488 11.22 -21.59 -10.70
C GLU A 488 12.69 -21.19 -10.84
N ARG A 489 13.45 -21.77 -11.80
CA ARG A 489 14.92 -21.63 -11.82
C ARG A 489 15.48 -20.51 -12.69
N ALA A 490 14.68 -19.50 -13.01
CA ALA A 490 15.16 -18.28 -13.66
C ALA A 490 14.88 -17.03 -12.81
N SER A 491 15.25 -17.01 -11.51
CA SER A 491 15.53 -15.76 -10.74
C SER A 491 15.96 -15.95 -9.27
N SER A 492 16.66 -17.02 -8.89
CA SER A 492 17.14 -17.14 -7.49
C SER A 492 18.48 -17.87 -7.39
N SER A 493 19.58 -17.11 -7.43
CA SER A 493 20.90 -17.58 -6.97
C SER A 493 21.80 -16.41 -6.53
N GLY A 494 21.28 -15.55 -5.65
CA GLY A 494 22.00 -14.34 -5.22
C GLY A 494 22.10 -14.11 -3.71
N THR A 495 21.42 -14.89 -2.86
CA THR A 495 21.33 -14.60 -1.42
C THR A 495 22.24 -15.45 -0.54
N ASP A 496 22.64 -16.64 -1.01
CA ASP A 496 23.37 -17.61 -0.18
C ASP A 496 24.86 -17.23 0.06
N ASP A 497 25.40 -16.30 -0.74
CA ASP A 497 26.78 -15.81 -0.55
C ASP A 497 26.89 -14.68 0.49
N ILE A 498 25.78 -14.03 0.85
CA ILE A 498 25.75 -12.92 1.82
C ILE A 498 25.83 -13.45 3.27
N ASP A 499 25.11 -14.53 3.56
CA ASP A 499 25.13 -15.16 4.90
C ASP A 499 26.45 -15.87 5.21
N ARG A 500 27.22 -16.24 4.17
CA ARG A 500 28.57 -16.79 4.31
C ARG A 500 29.63 -15.69 4.58
N ALA A 501 29.42 -14.48 4.05
CA ALA A 501 30.29 -13.33 4.31
C ALA A 501 30.10 -12.73 5.72
N LEU A 502 28.88 -12.79 6.27
CA LEU A 502 28.60 -12.28 7.61
C LEU A 502 29.12 -13.20 8.74
N ASN A 503 29.24 -14.50 8.49
CA ASN A 503 29.76 -15.46 9.46
C ASN A 503 31.30 -15.54 9.55
N SER A 504 32.03 -14.89 8.62
CA SER A 504 33.50 -14.90 8.57
C SER A 504 34.16 -13.72 9.30
N LEU A 505 33.38 -12.78 9.85
CA LEU A 505 33.86 -11.69 10.71
C LEU A 505 33.67 -12.03 12.19
N LYS A 506 34.45 -13.00 12.69
CA LYS A 506 34.65 -13.17 14.14
C LYS A 506 35.90 -12.38 14.57
N LEU A 507 35.65 -11.47 15.50
CA LEU A 507 36.58 -10.68 16.32
C LEU A 507 37.94 -11.37 16.60
N GLU A 508 39.02 -10.67 16.27
CA GLU A 508 40.29 -10.80 16.99
C GLU A 508 40.32 -9.79 18.16
N ASP A 509 40.88 -10.22 19.28
CA ASP A 509 40.91 -9.55 20.58
C ASP A 509 41.61 -8.17 20.57
N PRO A 510 41.20 -7.21 21.44
CA PRO A 510 41.89 -5.95 21.59
C PRO A 510 43.14 -6.10 22.47
N ILE A 511 44.31 -5.78 21.89
CA ILE A 511 45.55 -5.53 22.62
C ILE A 511 45.36 -4.27 23.46
N SER A 512 45.38 -4.46 24.78
CA SER A 512 45.44 -3.41 25.79
C SER A 512 46.81 -2.74 25.78
N THR A 513 46.85 -1.43 25.54
CA THR A 513 47.99 -0.58 25.93
C THR A 513 47.44 0.75 26.41
N VAL A 514 47.08 0.80 27.69
CA VAL A 514 46.74 2.05 28.39
C VAL A 514 48.00 2.57 29.07
N ALA A 515 48.46 3.74 28.63
CA ALA A 515 49.46 4.53 29.32
C ALA A 515 48.91 5.02 30.67
N VAL A 516 49.67 4.75 31.73
CA VAL A 516 49.43 5.21 33.10
C VAL A 516 49.65 6.72 33.15
N ILE A 517 48.60 7.49 33.40
CA ILE A 517 48.68 8.87 33.89
C ILE A 517 48.20 8.83 35.34
N GLU A 518 49.13 9.03 36.27
CA GLU A 518 48.87 9.17 37.70
C GLU A 518 48.08 10.47 37.95
N THR A 519 46.85 10.35 38.43
CA THR A 519 46.13 11.45 39.08
C THR A 519 45.95 11.16 40.56
N LYS A 520 46.48 12.10 41.35
CA LYS A 520 46.51 12.24 42.80
C LYS A 520 45.13 12.02 43.45
N SER A 521 45.08 11.23 44.50
CA SER A 521 43.90 10.98 45.32
C SER A 521 43.57 12.18 46.23
N GLU A 522 42.34 12.68 46.11
CA GLU A 522 41.73 13.62 47.07
C GLU A 522 40.65 12.89 47.87
N SER A 523 40.65 13.11 49.19
CA SER A 523 39.81 12.45 50.19
C SER A 523 38.31 12.75 50.04
N PRO A 524 37.41 11.83 50.43
CA PRO A 524 35.97 12.01 50.27
C PRO A 524 35.39 12.99 51.30
N ALA A 525 34.55 13.91 50.82
CA ALA A 525 33.71 14.79 51.62
C ALA A 525 32.57 14.01 52.32
N PRO A 526 32.04 14.52 53.45
CA PRO A 526 31.07 13.80 54.28
C PRO A 526 29.69 13.70 53.64
N ALA A 527 29.03 12.55 53.87
CA ALA A 527 27.71 12.21 53.38
C ALA A 527 26.64 13.22 53.83
N SER A 528 25.79 13.61 52.87
CA SER A 528 24.56 14.37 53.13
C SER A 528 23.48 13.46 53.74
N PRO A 529 22.61 13.97 54.63
CA PRO A 529 21.61 13.17 55.32
C PRO A 529 20.45 12.77 54.40
N SER A 530 20.02 11.53 54.55
CA SER A 530 18.88 10.92 53.83
C SER A 530 17.56 11.65 54.10
N PRO A 531 16.66 11.72 53.10
CA PRO A 531 15.31 12.28 53.29
C PRO A 531 14.46 11.40 54.23
N PRO A 532 13.51 11.99 54.98
CA PRO A 532 12.67 11.26 55.92
C PRO A 532 11.67 10.36 55.19
N ALA A 533 11.42 9.18 55.78
CA ALA A 533 10.48 8.19 55.30
C ALA A 533 9.05 8.74 55.19
N PRO A 534 8.26 8.30 54.19
CA PRO A 534 6.86 8.72 54.05
C PRO A 534 6.01 8.18 55.20
N ARG A 535 5.20 9.07 55.78
CA ARG A 535 4.20 8.72 56.80
C ARG A 535 3.11 7.84 56.20
N ALA A 536 2.75 6.78 56.91
CA ALA A 536 1.60 5.93 56.63
C ALA A 536 0.32 6.79 56.60
N ILE A 537 -0.44 6.65 55.52
CA ILE A 537 -1.76 7.25 55.34
C ILE A 537 -2.77 6.31 56.00
N GLU A 538 -3.53 6.82 56.98
CA GLU A 538 -4.65 6.11 57.59
C GLU A 538 -5.77 5.86 56.56
N PRO A 539 -6.46 4.71 56.62
CA PRO A 539 -7.53 4.39 55.69
C PRO A 539 -8.76 5.28 55.95
N THR A 540 -9.16 6.03 54.93
CA THR A 540 -10.42 6.78 54.87
C THR A 540 -11.61 5.80 54.93
N PRO A 541 -12.68 6.06 55.72
CA PRO A 541 -13.83 5.17 55.79
C PRO A 541 -14.63 5.17 54.47
N GLU A 542 -14.99 3.96 54.02
CA GLU A 542 -15.85 3.72 52.85
C GLU A 542 -17.25 4.37 53.03
N PRO A 543 -17.79 5.04 52.00
CA PRO A 543 -19.17 5.49 52.00
C PRO A 543 -20.15 4.31 51.84
N PRO A 544 -21.37 4.41 52.42
CA PRO A 544 -22.33 3.32 52.43
C PRO A 544 -22.84 2.96 51.03
N ILE A 545 -22.81 1.65 50.75
CA ILE A 545 -23.31 1.01 49.54
C ILE A 545 -24.82 1.30 49.40
N GLN A 546 -25.19 2.10 48.39
CA GLN A 546 -26.58 2.23 47.95
C GLN A 546 -27.03 0.93 47.27
N ARG A 547 -28.05 0.28 47.85
CA ARG A 547 -28.77 -0.85 47.25
C ARG A 547 -29.33 -0.45 45.89
N GLN A 548 -28.83 -1.07 44.81
CA GLN A 548 -29.43 -0.96 43.49
C GLN A 548 -30.79 -1.66 43.47
N VAL A 549 -31.82 -0.91 43.12
CA VAL A 549 -33.18 -1.39 42.83
C VAL A 549 -33.14 -2.20 41.55
N GLY A 550 -33.72 -3.41 41.59
CA GLY A 550 -33.69 -4.39 40.50
C GLY A 550 -34.21 -3.86 39.17
N ARG A 551 -33.41 -4.04 38.12
CA ARG A 551 -33.83 -3.86 36.72
C ARG A 551 -34.86 -4.94 36.36
N LYS A 552 -36.09 -4.52 36.09
CA LYS A 552 -37.12 -5.36 35.47
C LYS A 552 -36.64 -5.83 34.09
N LYS A 553 -36.72 -7.14 33.85
CA LYS A 553 -36.58 -7.77 32.53
C LYS A 553 -37.53 -7.08 31.54
N ARG A 554 -36.98 -6.55 30.44
CA ARG A 554 -37.77 -6.17 29.26
C ARG A 554 -38.04 -7.45 28.46
N GLU A 555 -39.31 -7.75 28.24
CA GLU A 555 -39.76 -8.79 27.33
C GLU A 555 -39.48 -8.39 25.87
N PRO A 556 -39.26 -9.36 24.97
CA PRO A 556 -39.01 -9.09 23.57
C PRO A 556 -40.29 -8.60 22.86
N ILE A 557 -40.18 -7.45 22.20
CA ILE A 557 -41.22 -6.92 21.31
C ILE A 557 -41.20 -7.76 20.03
N VAL A 558 -42.23 -8.60 19.86
CA VAL A 558 -42.53 -9.30 18.61
C VAL A 558 -43.34 -8.35 17.75
N HIS A 559 -42.76 -7.89 16.63
CA HIS A 559 -43.54 -7.18 15.60
C HIS A 559 -44.30 -8.22 14.77
N VAL A 560 -45.62 -8.28 14.98
CA VAL A 560 -46.54 -8.99 14.10
C VAL A 560 -46.80 -8.12 12.88
N TRP A 561 -46.53 -8.65 11.69
CA TRP A 561 -46.81 -8.01 10.40
C TRP A 561 -48.20 -8.47 9.95
N GLU A 562 -49.19 -7.58 9.96
CA GLU A 562 -50.51 -7.85 9.38
C GLU A 562 -50.54 -7.37 7.91
N PRO A 563 -51.01 -8.18 6.96
CA PRO A 563 -51.17 -7.76 5.58
C PRO A 563 -52.39 -6.83 5.42
N PRO A 564 -52.36 -5.90 4.44
CA PRO A 564 -53.46 -4.99 4.21
C PRO A 564 -54.70 -5.72 3.67
N THR A 565 -55.82 -5.50 4.33
CA THR A 565 -57.16 -5.83 3.83
C THR A 565 -57.51 -4.90 2.67
N THR A 566 -57.89 -5.51 1.55
CA THR A 566 -58.54 -4.86 0.42
C THR A 566 -59.95 -4.46 0.78
N ASP A 567 -60.27 -3.17 0.64
CA ASP A 567 -61.59 -2.64 0.31
C ASP A 567 -61.43 -1.63 -0.84
#